data_AF-A0A968BUJ4-F1
#
_entry.id   AF-A0A968BUJ4-F1
#
_cell.length_a   1.000
_cell.length_b   1.000
_cell.length_c   1.000
_cell.angle_alpha   90.00
_cell.angle_beta   90.00
_cell.angle_gamma   90.00
#
_symmetry.space_group_name_H-M   'P 1'
#
loop_
_entity.id
_entity.type
_entity.pdbx_description
1 polymer ?
#
loop_
_entity_poly.entity_id
_entity_poly.type
_entity_poly.pdbx_seq_one_letter_code
_entity_poly.pdbx_strand_id
1 'polypeptide(L)'
;QAAGLAWWYGLGQFGFGAYWIFVSIHTFGKVILPLALLLTCAFILFMALFPALLGWLWARGRPRIAHPVGAMGLFVALWVLLEWVRGWFLTGFPWLLLGYSQIDTPLAGWGKLLGVYGISLAVMLSMAVLASWRDTALRGRVFGLGLLVGLWGGGLLLQHWGWTEVRGR
;
A
#
# COMPACT_ATOMS: atom_id res chain seq x y z
N GLN A 1 -0.60 13.60 16.41
CA GLN A 1 -1.92 13.00 16.14
C GLN A 1 -1.89 12.06 14.94
N ALA A 2 -1.53 12.51 13.73
CA ALA A 2 -1.50 11.67 12.51
C ALA A 2 -0.67 10.36 12.64
N ALA A 3 0.54 10.43 13.21
CA ALA A 3 1.38 9.25 13.43
C ALA A 3 0.71 8.20 14.34
N GLY A 4 0.00 8.63 15.38
CA GLY A 4 -0.70 7.73 16.30
C GLY A 4 -1.90 7.06 15.64
N LEU A 5 -2.68 7.80 14.84
CA LEU A 5 -3.79 7.22 14.05
C LEU A 5 -3.26 6.20 13.04
N ALA A 6 -2.17 6.53 12.35
CA ALA A 6 -1.56 5.62 11.38
C ALA A 6 -0.94 4.38 12.06
N TRP A 7 -0.40 4.53 13.28
CA TRP A 7 0.07 3.40 14.08
C TRP A 7 -1.07 2.45 14.47
N TRP A 8 -2.21 2.97 14.93
CA TRP A 8 -3.40 2.16 15.22
C TRP A 8 -3.94 1.45 13.97
N TYR A 9 -3.92 2.13 12.82
CA TYR A 9 -4.22 1.50 11.54
C TYR A 9 -3.25 0.35 11.24
N GLY A 10 -1.95 0.56 11.45
CA GLY A 10 -0.92 -0.47 11.28
C GLY A 10 -1.10 -1.66 12.21
N LEU A 11 -1.49 -1.43 13.47
CA LEU A 11 -1.82 -2.49 14.41
C LEU A 11 -2.99 -3.34 13.93
N GLY A 12 -4.04 -2.73 13.38
CA GLY A 12 -5.15 -3.48 12.77
C GLY A 12 -4.67 -4.28 11.56
N GLN A 13 -3.97 -3.64 10.63
CA GLN A 13 -3.51 -4.27 9.39
C GLN A 13 -2.60 -5.49 9.69
N PHE A 14 -1.57 -5.34 10.51
CA PHE A 14 -0.62 -6.41 10.79
C PHE A 14 -1.12 -7.37 11.87
N GLY A 15 -1.93 -6.89 12.82
CA GLY A 15 -2.56 -7.73 13.83
C GLY A 15 -3.47 -8.79 13.22
N PHE A 16 -4.36 -8.39 12.29
CA PHE A 16 -5.25 -9.34 11.61
C PHE A 16 -4.61 -9.99 10.38
N GLY A 17 -3.68 -9.32 9.70
CA GLY A 17 -3.08 -9.84 8.47
C GLY A 17 -1.83 -10.70 8.64
N ALA A 18 -1.17 -10.63 9.80
CA ALA A 18 0.08 -11.35 10.07
C ALA A 18 0.05 -12.19 11.37
N TYR A 19 -1.13 -12.43 11.96
CA TYR A 19 -1.25 -13.25 13.18
C TYR A 19 -0.72 -14.68 13.01
N TRP A 20 -0.78 -15.22 11.80
CA TRP A 20 -0.34 -16.59 11.48
C TRP A 20 1.16 -16.82 11.77
N ILE A 21 1.96 -15.75 11.93
CA ILE A 21 3.35 -15.83 12.37
C ILE A 21 3.46 -16.47 13.75
N PHE A 22 2.46 -16.26 14.63
CA PHE A 22 2.40 -16.93 15.92
C PHE A 22 2.44 -18.45 15.78
N VAL A 23 1.66 -19.01 14.85
CA VAL A 23 1.65 -20.46 14.58
C VAL A 23 3.04 -20.91 14.12
N SER A 24 3.71 -20.09 13.32
CA SER A 24 5.06 -20.40 12.85
C SER A 24 6.08 -20.48 14.01
N ILE A 25 6.07 -19.47 14.88
CA ILE A 25 6.99 -19.38 16.04
C ILE A 25 6.70 -20.47 17.07
N HIS A 26 5.43 -20.70 17.41
CA HIS A 26 5.06 -21.67 18.43
C HIS A 26 5.27 -23.12 17.94
N THR A 27 4.76 -23.45 16.75
CA THR A 27 4.72 -24.84 16.28
C THR A 27 6.04 -25.32 15.71
N PHE A 28 6.70 -24.50 14.87
CA PHE A 28 7.98 -24.86 14.24
C PHE A 28 9.17 -24.38 15.05
N GLY A 29 9.10 -23.19 15.64
CA GLY A 29 10.14 -22.69 16.55
C GLY A 29 10.17 -23.38 17.92
N LYS A 30 9.15 -24.20 18.24
CA LYS A 30 9.01 -24.90 19.53
C LYS A 30 9.09 -23.95 20.75
N VAL A 31 8.71 -22.69 20.54
CA VAL A 31 8.71 -21.66 21.58
C VAL A 31 7.50 -21.84 22.49
N ILE A 32 7.67 -21.65 23.80
CA ILE A 32 6.56 -21.70 24.76
C ILE A 32 5.51 -20.62 24.48
N LEU A 33 4.24 -20.92 24.78
CA LEU A 33 3.10 -20.07 24.44
C LEU A 33 3.28 -18.58 24.81
N PRO A 34 3.64 -18.20 26.06
CA PRO A 34 3.74 -16.79 26.43
C PRO A 34 4.82 -16.04 25.64
N LEU A 35 5.95 -16.70 25.38
CA LEU A 35 7.05 -16.12 24.63
C LEU A 35 6.71 -15.99 23.14
N ALA A 36 6.02 -16.97 22.55
CA ALA A 36 5.58 -16.90 21.16
C ALA A 36 4.58 -15.76 20.94
N LEU A 37 3.65 -15.55 21.87
CA LEU A 37 2.74 -14.39 21.87
C LEU A 37 3.52 -13.07 21.97
N LEU A 38 4.45 -12.98 22.92
CA LEU A 38 5.28 -11.78 23.11
C LEU A 38 6.05 -11.42 21.84
N LEU A 39 6.70 -12.39 21.20
CA LEU A 39 7.46 -12.19 19.97
C LEU A 39 6.55 -11.75 18.79
N THR A 40 5.37 -12.35 18.67
CA THR A 40 4.41 -11.97 17.63
C THR A 40 3.87 -10.56 17.86
N CYS A 41 3.54 -10.20 19.10
CA CYS A 41 3.14 -8.84 19.47
C CYS A 41 4.26 -7.84 19.18
N ALA A 42 5.50 -8.14 19.57
CA ALA A 42 6.66 -7.29 19.28
C ALA A 42 6.85 -7.09 17.77
N PHE A 43 6.68 -8.14 16.98
CA PHE A 43 6.71 -8.07 15.52
C PHE A 43 5.61 -7.16 14.97
N ILE A 44 4.35 -7.33 15.39
CA ILE A 44 3.22 -6.49 14.95
C ILE A 44 3.45 -5.02 15.33
N LEU A 45 3.91 -4.76 16.56
CA LEU A 45 4.24 -3.42 17.06
C LEU A 45 5.33 -2.76 16.19
N PHE A 46 6.36 -3.53 15.84
CA PHE A 46 7.42 -3.08 14.94
C PHE A 46 6.88 -2.80 13.53
N MET A 47 6.06 -3.68 12.97
CA MET A 47 5.47 -3.49 11.64
C MET A 47 4.54 -2.27 11.58
N ALA A 48 3.82 -1.98 12.65
CA ALA A 48 2.98 -0.78 12.77
C ALA A 48 3.79 0.54 12.76
N LEU A 49 5.11 0.49 12.99
CA LEU A 49 5.98 1.67 12.86
C LEU A 49 6.06 2.17 11.41
N PHE A 50 5.88 1.33 10.40
CA PHE A 50 5.89 1.77 9.00
C PHE A 50 4.72 2.72 8.69
N PRO A 51 3.44 2.35 8.95
CA PRO A 51 2.33 3.30 8.88
C PRO A 51 2.51 4.53 9.80
N ALA A 52 3.04 4.35 11.02
CA ALA A 52 3.29 5.48 11.92
C ALA A 52 4.29 6.50 11.32
N LEU A 53 5.37 5.99 10.71
CA LEU A 53 6.35 6.79 9.99
C LEU A 53 5.73 7.50 8.79
N LEU A 54 4.85 6.83 8.05
CA LEU A 54 4.06 7.45 6.98
C LEU A 54 3.26 8.65 7.51
N GLY A 55 2.46 8.43 8.55
CA GLY A 55 1.62 9.46 9.14
C GLY A 55 2.43 10.63 9.70
N TRP A 56 3.61 10.37 10.25
CA TRP A 56 4.54 11.39 10.73
C TRP A 56 5.18 12.19 9.58
N LEU A 57 5.69 11.52 8.55
CA LEU A 57 6.29 12.16 7.36
C LEU A 57 5.25 13.02 6.64
N TRP A 58 4.03 12.48 6.47
CA TRP A 58 2.93 13.21 5.87
C TRP A 58 2.56 14.45 6.68
N ALA A 59 2.42 14.33 8.00
CA ALA A 59 2.09 15.48 8.86
C ALA A 59 3.18 16.57 8.86
N ARG A 60 4.46 16.19 8.72
CA ARG A 60 5.58 17.15 8.59
C ARG A 60 5.64 17.80 7.21
N GLY A 61 5.32 17.06 6.14
CA GLY A 61 5.34 17.56 4.78
C GLY A 61 4.09 18.36 4.40
N ARG A 62 2.92 18.01 4.95
CA ARG A 62 1.61 18.58 4.61
C ARG A 62 1.56 20.12 4.68
N PRO A 63 2.08 20.79 5.73
CA PRO A 63 2.03 22.25 5.82
C PRO A 63 2.82 22.98 4.73
N ARG A 64 3.81 22.30 4.11
CA ARG A 64 4.63 22.88 3.04
C ARG A 64 3.95 22.81 1.67
N ILE A 65 2.82 22.12 1.56
CA ILE A 65 2.11 21.91 0.31
C ILE A 65 0.79 22.70 0.36
N ALA A 66 0.72 23.80 -0.38
CA ALA A 66 -0.45 24.67 -0.39
C ALA A 66 -1.70 23.96 -0.95
N HIS A 67 -1.53 23.17 -2.02
CA HIS A 67 -2.66 22.58 -2.73
C HIS A 67 -3.08 21.21 -2.15
N PRO A 68 -4.38 20.96 -1.85
CA PRO A 68 -4.86 19.70 -1.30
C PRO A 68 -4.49 18.45 -2.12
N VAL A 69 -4.52 18.56 -3.45
CA VAL A 69 -4.10 17.46 -4.35
C VAL A 69 -2.62 17.11 -4.17
N GLY A 70 -1.75 18.11 -3.98
CA GLY A 70 -0.33 17.86 -3.74
C GLY A 70 -0.09 17.14 -2.42
N ALA A 71 -0.88 17.46 -1.40
CA ALA A 71 -0.82 16.77 -0.12
C ALA A 71 -1.28 15.31 -0.19
N MET A 72 -2.27 15.03 -1.04
CA MET A 72 -2.71 13.66 -1.31
C MET A 72 -1.67 12.90 -2.14
N GLY A 73 -1.04 13.56 -3.12
CA GLY A 73 0.08 13.01 -3.88
C GLY A 73 1.28 12.65 -2.99
N LEU A 74 1.59 13.49 -1.98
CA LEU A 74 2.60 13.15 -0.97
C LEU A 74 2.22 11.88 -0.20
N PHE A 75 0.97 11.75 0.23
CA PHE A 75 0.51 10.55 0.94
C PHE A 75 0.67 9.30 0.06
N VAL A 76 0.25 9.38 -1.20
CA VAL A 76 0.35 8.30 -2.19
C VAL A 76 1.81 7.87 -2.37
N ALA A 77 2.72 8.83 -2.58
CA ALA A 77 4.13 8.57 -2.77
C ALA A 77 4.77 7.93 -1.52
N LEU A 78 4.45 8.43 -0.33
CA LEU A 78 4.95 7.89 0.93
C LEU A 78 4.45 6.46 1.17
N TRP A 79 3.21 6.15 0.80
CA TRP A 79 2.68 4.78 0.92
C TRP A 79 3.50 3.78 0.11
N VAL A 80 3.66 4.04 -1.19
CA VAL A 80 4.39 3.15 -2.10
C VAL A 80 5.87 3.07 -1.70
N LEU A 81 6.47 4.20 -1.31
CA LEU A 81 7.85 4.23 -0.83
C LEU A 81 8.03 3.35 0.42
N LEU A 82 7.13 3.43 1.40
CA LEU A 82 7.24 2.63 2.62
C LEU A 82 6.89 1.16 2.40
N GLU A 83 5.99 0.84 1.48
CA GLU A 83 5.82 -0.54 0.99
C GLU A 83 7.11 -1.09 0.36
N TRP A 84 7.80 -0.27 -0.43
CA TRP A 84 9.07 -0.64 -1.05
C TRP A 84 10.18 -0.83 -0.01
N VAL A 85 10.38 0.14 0.90
CA VAL A 85 11.37 0.04 1.99
C VAL A 85 11.13 -1.21 2.83
N ARG A 86 9.88 -1.46 3.22
CA ARG A 86 9.48 -2.65 3.99
C ARG A 86 9.75 -3.96 3.27
N GLY A 87 9.86 -3.93 1.94
CA GLY A 87 10.15 -5.10 1.12
C GLY A 87 11.60 -5.59 1.20
N TRP A 88 12.54 -4.77 1.67
CA TRP A 88 13.97 -5.14 1.72
C TRP A 88 14.68 -4.76 3.03
N PHE A 89 14.16 -3.78 3.77
CA PHE A 89 14.74 -3.34 5.04
C PHE A 89 14.78 -4.50 6.05
N LEU A 90 15.95 -4.73 6.66
CA LEU A 90 16.20 -5.85 7.58
C LEU A 90 15.75 -7.20 7.00
N THR A 91 16.19 -7.51 5.78
CA THR A 91 15.80 -8.71 4.98
C THR A 91 14.39 -8.69 4.41
N GLY A 92 13.57 -7.72 4.81
CA GLY A 92 12.27 -7.43 4.20
C GLY A 92 11.12 -8.31 4.71
N PHE A 93 9.93 -7.73 4.77
CA PHE A 93 8.67 -8.44 5.00
C PHE A 93 7.57 -7.86 4.10
N PRO A 94 7.54 -8.19 2.80
CA PRO A 94 6.61 -7.64 1.81
C PRO A 94 5.21 -8.28 1.85
N TRP A 95 4.67 -8.57 3.03
CA TRP A 95 3.29 -9.07 3.19
C TRP A 95 2.27 -7.94 3.19
N LEU A 96 1.01 -8.23 2.84
CA LEU A 96 -0.08 -7.25 2.85
C LEU A 96 0.23 -5.99 2.01
N LEU A 97 0.89 -6.17 0.86
CA LEU A 97 1.04 -5.08 -0.11
C LEU A 97 -0.32 -4.80 -0.73
N LEU A 98 -0.67 -3.52 -0.84
CA LEU A 98 -1.97 -3.09 -1.35
C LEU A 98 -2.23 -3.60 -2.77
N GLY A 99 -1.19 -3.63 -3.62
CA GLY A 99 -1.28 -4.09 -5.00
C GLY A 99 -1.80 -5.53 -5.15
N TYR A 100 -1.52 -6.41 -4.19
CA TYR A 100 -2.02 -7.79 -4.26
C TYR A 100 -3.56 -7.89 -4.14
N SER A 101 -4.22 -6.87 -3.60
CA SER A 101 -5.70 -6.83 -3.56
C SER A 101 -6.34 -6.71 -4.95
N GLN A 102 -5.56 -6.42 -6.00
CA GLN A 102 -6.05 -6.09 -7.33
C GLN A 102 -5.58 -7.04 -8.43
N ILE A 103 -5.02 -8.20 -8.08
CA ILE A 103 -4.50 -9.16 -9.09
C ILE A 103 -5.59 -9.66 -10.04
N ASP A 104 -6.85 -9.71 -9.59
CA ASP A 104 -8.02 -10.14 -10.38
C ASP A 104 -8.82 -8.96 -10.94
N THR A 105 -8.29 -7.74 -10.89
CA THR A 105 -8.95 -6.54 -11.40
C THR A 105 -8.15 -5.93 -12.55
N PRO A 106 -8.74 -5.00 -13.33
CA PRO A 106 -8.01 -4.30 -14.38
C PRO A 106 -6.69 -3.67 -13.96
N LEU A 107 -6.59 -3.23 -12.70
CA LEU A 107 -5.38 -2.59 -12.19
C LEU A 107 -4.17 -3.54 -12.17
N ALA A 108 -4.38 -4.86 -12.26
CA ALA A 108 -3.32 -5.85 -12.42
C ALA A 108 -2.43 -5.59 -13.65
N GLY A 109 -2.97 -4.96 -14.71
CA GLY A 109 -2.21 -4.60 -15.91
C GLY A 109 -0.99 -3.73 -15.62
N TRP A 110 -1.06 -2.85 -14.61
CA TRP A 110 0.08 -2.03 -14.17
C TRP A 110 1.23 -2.86 -13.58
N GLY A 111 0.93 -4.06 -13.09
CA GLY A 111 1.91 -5.02 -12.58
C GLY A 111 2.94 -5.44 -13.62
N LYS A 112 2.57 -5.46 -14.89
CA LYS A 112 3.47 -5.84 -15.99
C LYS A 112 4.57 -4.81 -16.26
N LEU A 113 4.32 -3.54 -15.92
CA LEU A 113 5.25 -2.43 -16.13
C LEU A 113 6.06 -2.10 -14.89
N LEU A 114 5.38 -1.97 -13.75
CA LEU A 114 5.92 -1.38 -12.52
C LEU A 114 5.90 -2.35 -11.35
N GLY A 115 5.57 -3.62 -11.60
CA GLY A 115 5.38 -4.63 -10.55
C GLY A 115 4.23 -4.29 -9.61
N VAL A 116 4.19 -5.00 -8.47
CA VAL A 116 3.14 -4.83 -7.46
C VAL A 116 3.04 -3.38 -6.93
N TYR A 117 4.14 -2.65 -6.89
CA TYR A 117 4.16 -1.25 -6.45
C TYR A 117 3.44 -0.31 -7.42
N GLY A 118 3.44 -0.60 -8.72
CA GLY A 118 2.62 0.10 -9.70
C GLY A 118 1.13 -0.11 -9.49
N ILE A 119 0.75 -1.32 -9.10
CA ILE A 119 -0.65 -1.63 -8.75
C ILE A 119 -1.02 -0.89 -7.46
N SER A 120 -0.19 -0.95 -6.41
CA SER A 120 -0.39 -0.16 -5.18
C SER A 120 -0.55 1.33 -5.46
N LEU A 121 0.28 1.89 -6.35
CA LEU A 121 0.20 3.28 -6.78
C LEU A 121 -1.14 3.60 -7.43
N ALA A 122 -1.60 2.77 -8.36
CA ALA A 122 -2.88 2.97 -9.05
C ALA A 122 -4.08 2.89 -8.09
N VAL A 123 -4.05 1.97 -7.11
CA VAL A 123 -5.06 1.89 -6.05
C VAL A 123 -5.06 3.15 -5.19
N MET A 124 -3.88 3.57 -4.72
CA MET A 124 -3.75 4.70 -3.81
C MET A 124 -4.14 6.02 -4.50
N LEU A 125 -3.84 6.19 -5.79
CA LEU A 125 -4.34 7.30 -6.60
C LEU A 125 -5.86 7.25 -6.76
N SER A 126 -6.45 6.07 -6.96
CA SER A 126 -7.89 5.92 -7.02
C SER A 126 -8.55 6.30 -5.69
N MET A 127 -8.00 5.84 -4.56
CA MET A 127 -8.46 6.19 -3.22
C MET A 127 -8.30 7.69 -2.94
N ALA A 128 -7.22 8.32 -3.37
CA ALA A 128 -6.98 9.75 -3.26
C ALA A 128 -8.07 10.59 -3.97
N VAL A 129 -8.48 10.19 -5.18
CA VAL A 129 -9.58 10.84 -5.91
C VAL A 129 -10.89 10.68 -5.15
N LEU A 130 -11.20 9.48 -4.67
CA LEU A 130 -12.44 9.20 -3.94
C LEU A 130 -12.50 9.94 -2.60
N ALA A 131 -11.40 9.95 -1.84
CA ALA A 131 -11.30 10.61 -0.55
C ALA A 131 -11.45 12.14 -0.65
N SER A 132 -11.00 12.75 -1.75
CA SER A 132 -11.10 14.19 -1.97
C SER A 132 -12.36 14.61 -2.75
N TRP A 133 -13.23 13.67 -3.13
CA TRP A 133 -14.31 13.91 -4.09
C TRP A 133 -15.25 15.05 -3.69
N ARG A 134 -15.67 15.06 -2.41
CA ARG A 134 -16.63 16.05 -1.89
C ARG A 134 -16.02 17.44 -1.82
N ASP A 135 -14.77 17.54 -1.39
CA ASP A 135 -14.08 18.81 -1.09
C ASP A 135 -13.41 19.44 -2.33
N THR A 136 -13.40 18.73 -3.45
CA THR A 136 -12.77 19.19 -4.68
C THR A 136 -13.76 19.92 -5.59
N ALA A 137 -13.34 21.04 -6.17
CA ALA A 137 -14.11 21.80 -7.16
C ALA A 137 -14.40 20.97 -8.42
N LEU A 138 -15.41 21.36 -9.20
CA LEU A 138 -15.85 20.62 -10.40
C LEU A 138 -14.69 20.30 -11.37
N ARG A 139 -13.80 21.26 -11.64
CA ARG A 139 -12.61 21.04 -12.49
C ARG A 139 -11.72 19.90 -11.97
N GLY A 140 -11.50 19.83 -10.66
CA GLY A 140 -10.72 18.76 -10.04
C GLY A 140 -11.47 17.42 -10.03
N ARG A 141 -12.80 17.41 -9.94
CA ARG A 141 -13.60 16.18 -10.11
C ARG A 141 -13.51 15.64 -11.53
N VAL A 142 -13.59 16.51 -12.55
CA VAL A 142 -13.42 16.10 -13.96
C VAL A 142 -12.02 15.53 -14.18
N PHE A 143 -10.98 16.18 -13.65
CA PHE A 143 -9.63 15.64 -13.69
C PHE A 143 -9.52 14.29 -12.96
N GLY A 144 -10.10 14.17 -11.76
CA GLY A 144 -10.13 12.93 -10.99
C GLY A 144 -10.83 11.78 -11.72
N LEU A 145 -11.95 12.05 -12.39
CA LEU A 145 -12.62 11.07 -13.25
C LEU A 145 -11.74 10.66 -14.43
N GLY A 146 -11.10 11.63 -15.10
CA GLY A 146 -10.16 11.34 -16.18
C GLY A 146 -9.01 10.46 -15.71
N LEU A 147 -8.47 10.73 -14.51
CA LEU A 147 -7.44 9.90 -13.89
C LEU A 147 -7.95 8.49 -13.59
N LEU A 148 -9.15 8.33 -13.01
CA LEU A 148 -9.74 7.02 -12.76
C LEU A 148 -9.96 6.23 -14.05
N VAL A 149 -10.55 6.86 -15.07
CA VAL A 149 -10.74 6.24 -16.39
C VAL A 149 -9.40 5.84 -17.00
N GLY A 150 -8.38 6.70 -16.91
CA GLY A 150 -7.03 6.41 -17.40
C GLY A 150 -6.36 5.26 -16.65
N LEU A 151 -6.46 5.20 -15.33
CA LEU A 151 -5.87 4.13 -14.51
C LEU A 151 -6.54 2.78 -14.77
N TRP A 152 -7.87 2.73 -14.74
CA TRP A 152 -8.62 1.48 -14.89
C TRP A 152 -8.66 1.02 -16.36
N GLY A 153 -8.88 1.95 -17.30
CA GLY A 153 -8.85 1.67 -18.73
C GLY A 153 -7.44 1.33 -19.23
N GLY A 154 -6.42 2.05 -18.76
CA GLY A 154 -5.02 1.73 -19.04
C GLY A 154 -4.64 0.35 -18.47
N GLY A 155 -5.08 0.03 -17.25
CA GLY A 155 -4.92 -1.29 -16.66
C GLY A 155 -5.52 -2.41 -17.53
N LEU A 156 -6.77 -2.27 -17.97
CA LEU A 156 -7.42 -3.21 -18.90
C LEU A 156 -6.60 -3.41 -20.18
N LEU A 157 -6.16 -2.32 -20.81
CA LEU A 157 -5.40 -2.38 -22.06
C LEU A 157 -4.06 -3.10 -21.87
N LEU A 158 -3.33 -2.79 -20.80
CA LEU A 158 -2.07 -3.44 -20.46
C LEU A 158 -2.25 -4.93 -20.15
N GLN A 159 -3.40 -5.31 -19.58
CA GLN A 159 -3.71 -6.70 -19.28
C GLN A 159 -3.90 -7.52 -20.56
N HIS A 160 -4.54 -6.97 -21.59
CA HIS A 160 -4.78 -7.65 -22.87
C HIS A 160 -3.65 -7.51 -23.89
N TRP A 161 -2.69 -6.61 -23.67
CA TRP A 161 -1.52 -6.49 -24.53
C TRP A 161 -0.70 -7.78 -24.51
N GLY A 162 -0.31 -8.30 -25.67
CA GLY A 162 0.55 -9.48 -25.81
C GLY A 162 2.00 -9.10 -25.49
N TRP A 163 2.43 -9.29 -24.25
CA TRP A 163 3.79 -8.92 -23.80
C TRP A 163 4.86 -9.92 -24.21
N THR A 164 4.47 -11.16 -24.42
CA THR A 164 5.36 -12.27 -24.75
C THR A 164 4.81 -13.03 -25.93
N GLU A 165 5.68 -13.29 -26.90
CA GLU A 165 5.43 -14.22 -28.00
C GLU A 165 6.15 -15.52 -27.71
N VAL A 166 5.52 -16.65 -28.03
CA VAL A 166 6.16 -17.96 -27.93
C VAL A 166 7.22 -18.04 -29.03
N ARG A 167 8.50 -17.89 -28.67
CA ARG A 167 9.62 -18.22 -29.57
C ARG A 167 9.97 -19.70 -29.43
N GLY A 168 9.39 -20.53 -30.28
CA GLY A 168 9.75 -21.94 -30.44
C GLY A 168 8.74 -22.68 -31.33
N ARG A 169 9.23 -23.39 -32.35
CA ARG A 169 8.50 -24.47 -33.04
C ARG A 169 8.77 -25.78 -32.33
#